data_AF-A0A1Q5FIY6-F1
#
_entry.id   AF-A0A1Q5FIY6-F1
#
_cell.length_a   1.000
_cell.length_b   1.000
_cell.length_c   1.000
_cell.angle_alpha   90.00
_cell.angle_beta   90.00
_cell.angle_gamma   90.00
#
_symmetry.space_group_name_H-M   'P 1'
#
loop_
_entity.id
_entity.type
_entity.pdbx_description
1 polymer ?
#
loop_
_entity_poly.entity_id
_entity_poly.type
_entity_poly.pdbx_seq_one_letter_code
_entity_poly.pdbx_strand_id
1 'polypeptide(L)'
;MTTPLPPWPPRRTDRRTAAPYAAVPREPADPARSGRRWVRRRARGMTAEAAAAALDVARFDARQNSRFEDSALDERGPAELGEWERIARLLADACPGTVYDPDTDDVVRAELAADADADAAAAAREAELREAMRIAARADELQALRELGALEQAEPREGDEAVREELTRRAGGYVQADVDTWLARALATHRGHYQDPAAREEAAAGRLTPPVLAHAALLTELLRLAPGADVEELVFAARLAAAEPKATGDLAAALTRARPDR
;
A
#
# COMPACT_ATOMS: atom_id res chain seq x y z
N MET A 1 16.72 -20.61 71.92
CA MET A 1 17.53 -20.39 70.70
C MET A 1 16.84 -21.09 69.54
N THR A 2 16.08 -20.35 68.74
CA THR A 2 15.59 -20.81 67.43
C THR A 2 15.39 -19.58 66.56
N THR A 3 16.27 -19.41 65.58
CA THR A 3 16.28 -18.30 64.62
C THR A 3 15.14 -18.48 63.62
N PRO A 4 14.31 -17.47 63.32
CA PRO A 4 13.34 -17.57 62.23
C PRO A 4 14.04 -17.39 60.88
N LEU A 5 13.74 -18.28 59.94
CA LEU A 5 14.19 -18.21 58.55
C LEU A 5 13.62 -16.96 57.85
N PRO A 6 14.36 -16.36 56.90
CA PRO A 6 13.90 -15.18 56.17
C PRO A 6 12.77 -15.56 55.20
N PRO A 7 11.79 -14.65 54.96
CA PRO A 7 10.77 -14.86 53.96
C PRO A 7 11.38 -14.81 52.55
N TRP A 8 10.98 -15.76 51.72
CA TRP A 8 11.36 -15.90 50.32
C TRP A 8 11.05 -14.61 49.51
N PRO A 9 11.84 -14.28 48.48
CA PRO A 9 11.56 -13.10 47.67
C PRO A 9 10.32 -13.33 46.79
N PRO A 10 9.53 -12.28 46.49
CA PRO A 10 8.41 -12.41 45.57
C PRO A 10 8.93 -12.76 44.17
N ARG A 11 8.36 -13.82 43.59
CA ARG A 11 8.55 -14.18 42.18
C ARG A 11 8.09 -13.00 41.32
N ARG A 12 9.03 -12.28 40.70
CA ARG A 12 8.73 -11.43 39.55
C ARG A 12 8.27 -12.32 38.42
N THR A 13 6.96 -12.42 38.23
CA THR A 13 6.41 -12.76 36.93
C THR A 13 6.45 -11.49 36.09
N ASP A 14 7.55 -11.26 35.38
CA ASP A 14 7.54 -10.42 34.19
C ASP A 14 6.71 -11.16 33.15
N ARG A 15 5.39 -11.10 33.33
CA ARG A 15 4.43 -11.46 32.30
C ARG A 15 4.57 -10.33 31.29
N ARG A 16 5.46 -10.53 30.30
CA ARG A 16 5.38 -9.87 29.00
C ARG A 16 3.90 -9.88 28.64
N THR A 17 3.25 -8.73 28.76
CA THR A 17 1.93 -8.50 28.21
C THR A 17 2.16 -8.49 26.71
N ALA A 18 2.14 -9.69 26.11
CA ALA A 18 1.99 -9.81 24.68
C ALA A 18 0.68 -9.07 24.36
N ALA A 19 0.80 -7.98 23.59
CA ALA A 19 -0.35 -7.33 23.01
C ALA A 19 -1.25 -8.42 22.41
N PRO A 20 -2.57 -8.38 22.61
CA PRO A 20 -3.45 -9.33 21.94
C PRO A 20 -3.16 -9.21 20.45
N TYR A 21 -2.66 -10.30 19.87
CA TYR A 21 -2.57 -10.43 18.43
C TYR A 21 -4.00 -10.28 17.93
N ALA A 22 -4.35 -9.09 17.45
CA ALA A 22 -5.61 -8.87 16.77
C ALA A 22 -5.57 -9.84 15.59
N ALA A 23 -6.29 -10.95 15.73
CA ALA A 23 -6.42 -11.91 14.66
C ALA A 23 -6.98 -11.13 13.47
N VAL A 24 -6.16 -10.95 12.43
CA VAL A 24 -6.62 -10.41 11.15
C VAL A 24 -7.87 -11.21 10.79
N PRO A 25 -9.02 -10.56 10.54
CA PRO A 25 -10.23 -11.26 10.15
C PRO A 25 -9.88 -12.12 8.94
N ARG A 26 -9.82 -13.43 9.15
CA ARG A 26 -9.74 -14.35 8.01
C ARG A 26 -11.05 -14.22 7.29
N GLU A 27 -10.96 -14.01 5.99
CA GLU A 27 -12.13 -14.04 5.12
C GLU A 27 -12.92 -15.32 5.45
N PRO A 28 -14.24 -15.22 5.71
CA PRO A 28 -15.04 -16.38 6.04
C PRO A 28 -14.91 -17.40 4.90
N ALA A 29 -14.59 -18.64 5.25
CA ALA A 29 -14.42 -19.69 4.26
C ALA A 29 -15.73 -19.86 3.46
N ASP A 30 -15.67 -19.68 2.14
CA ASP A 30 -16.79 -19.91 1.22
C ASP A 30 -17.08 -21.42 1.14
N PRO A 31 -18.19 -21.91 1.76
CA PRO A 31 -18.50 -23.34 1.80
C PRO A 31 -18.86 -23.88 0.43
N ALA A 32 -19.52 -23.07 -0.41
CA ALA A 32 -19.92 -23.44 -1.76
C ALA A 32 -18.69 -23.66 -2.66
N ARG A 33 -17.74 -22.73 -2.64
CA ARG A 33 -16.46 -22.84 -3.38
C ARG A 33 -15.62 -24.02 -2.90
N SER A 34 -15.58 -24.24 -1.58
CA SER A 34 -14.90 -25.40 -1.00
C SER A 34 -15.52 -26.72 -1.48
N GLY A 35 -16.85 -26.77 -1.58
CA GLY A 35 -17.60 -27.89 -2.16
C GLY A 35 -17.25 -28.14 -3.63
N ARG A 36 -17.35 -27.11 -4.48
CA ARG A 36 -17.00 -27.24 -5.91
C ARG A 36 -15.56 -27.74 -6.11
N ARG A 37 -14.60 -27.21 -5.34
CA ARG A 37 -13.19 -27.65 -5.39
C ARG A 37 -13.00 -29.11 -4.96
N TRP A 38 -13.77 -29.57 -3.97
CA TRP A 38 -13.73 -30.96 -3.54
C TRP A 38 -14.21 -31.89 -4.67
N VAL A 39 -15.31 -31.54 -5.32
CA VAL A 39 -15.87 -32.29 -6.46
C VAL A 39 -14.88 -32.38 -7.61
N ARG A 40 -14.32 -31.24 -8.06
CA ARG A 40 -13.33 -31.21 -9.15
C ARG A 40 -12.12 -32.09 -8.88
N ARG A 41 -11.63 -32.08 -7.62
CA ARG A 41 -10.51 -32.94 -7.20
C ARG A 41 -10.87 -34.42 -7.30
N ARG A 42 -12.10 -34.78 -6.93
CA ARG A 42 -12.60 -36.17 -6.99
C ARG A 42 -12.89 -36.61 -8.42
N ALA A 43 -13.36 -35.71 -9.27
CA ALA A 43 -13.70 -35.99 -10.66
C ALA A 43 -12.46 -36.09 -11.57
N ARG A 44 -11.29 -35.61 -11.14
CA ARG A 44 -10.07 -35.63 -11.96
C ARG A 44 -9.77 -37.03 -12.48
N GLY A 45 -9.63 -37.16 -13.81
CA GLY A 45 -9.38 -38.41 -14.51
C GLY A 45 -10.62 -39.29 -14.73
N MET A 46 -11.82 -38.88 -14.31
CA MET A 46 -13.05 -39.63 -14.56
C MET A 46 -13.49 -39.52 -16.01
N THR A 47 -14.03 -40.61 -16.55
CA THR A 47 -14.75 -40.65 -17.83
C THR A 47 -16.21 -40.23 -17.65
N ALA A 48 -16.94 -40.03 -18.76
CA ALA A 48 -18.35 -39.68 -18.74
C ALA A 48 -19.22 -40.66 -17.91
N GLU A 49 -19.00 -41.97 -18.08
CA GLU A 49 -19.73 -43.01 -17.33
C GLU A 49 -19.44 -42.96 -15.83
N ALA A 50 -18.16 -42.77 -15.45
CA ALA A 50 -17.76 -42.68 -14.05
C ALA A 50 -18.33 -41.41 -13.38
N ALA A 51 -18.34 -40.28 -14.09
CA ALA A 51 -18.92 -39.04 -13.60
C ALA A 51 -20.46 -39.13 -13.47
N ALA A 52 -21.14 -39.78 -14.41
CA ALA A 52 -22.58 -40.01 -14.34
C ALA A 52 -22.96 -40.89 -13.12
N ALA A 53 -22.21 -41.98 -12.88
CA ALA A 53 -22.42 -42.83 -11.72
C ALA A 53 -22.17 -42.07 -10.40
N ALA A 54 -21.12 -41.23 -10.34
CA ALA A 54 -20.84 -40.40 -9.17
C ALA A 54 -21.94 -39.35 -8.93
N LEU A 55 -22.49 -38.75 -9.98
CA LEU A 55 -23.62 -37.83 -9.88
C LEU A 55 -24.88 -38.51 -9.34
N ASP A 56 -25.17 -39.75 -9.76
CA ASP A 56 -26.33 -40.49 -9.25
C ASP A 56 -26.21 -40.78 -7.74
N VAL A 57 -25.01 -41.10 -7.27
CA VAL A 57 -24.72 -41.23 -5.83
C VAL A 57 -24.93 -39.89 -5.12
N ALA A 58 -24.36 -38.80 -5.65
CA ALA A 58 -24.50 -37.47 -5.05
C ALA A 58 -25.98 -37.01 -4.96
N ARG A 59 -26.80 -37.32 -5.99
CA ARG A 59 -28.25 -37.06 -5.99
C ARG A 59 -28.99 -37.91 -4.96
N PHE A 60 -28.57 -39.16 -4.77
CA PHE A 60 -29.13 -40.01 -3.73
C PHE A 60 -28.83 -39.44 -2.34
N ASP A 61 -27.58 -39.06 -2.08
CA ASP A 61 -27.15 -38.47 -0.81
C ASP A 61 -27.88 -37.15 -0.54
N ALA A 62 -28.00 -36.28 -1.55
CA ALA A 62 -28.76 -35.03 -1.43
C ALA A 62 -30.23 -35.26 -1.04
N ARG A 63 -30.89 -36.29 -1.59
CA ARG A 63 -32.27 -36.67 -1.21
C ARG A 63 -32.38 -37.25 0.20
N GLN A 64 -31.34 -37.90 0.71
CA GLN A 64 -31.32 -38.35 2.10
C GLN A 64 -31.13 -37.16 3.04
N ASN A 65 -30.22 -36.26 2.71
CA ASN A 65 -29.90 -35.09 3.51
C ASN A 65 -31.07 -34.09 3.57
N SER A 66 -31.85 -33.96 2.50
CA SER A 66 -33.04 -33.09 2.48
C SER A 66 -34.15 -33.50 3.46
N ARG A 67 -34.05 -34.69 4.09
CA ARG A 67 -34.99 -35.14 5.13
C ARG A 67 -34.66 -34.57 6.51
N PHE A 68 -33.52 -33.90 6.67
CA PHE A 68 -33.11 -33.26 7.91
C PHE A 68 -33.31 -31.73 7.80
N GLU A 69 -34.11 -31.16 8.70
CA GLU A 69 -34.59 -29.75 8.64
C GLU A 69 -33.49 -28.69 8.88
N ASP A 70 -32.24 -29.07 9.15
CA ASP A 70 -31.14 -28.14 9.50
C ASP A 70 -30.32 -27.62 8.30
N SER A 71 -30.88 -27.70 7.08
CA SER A 71 -30.16 -27.48 5.81
C SER A 71 -30.02 -26.02 5.38
N ALA A 72 -30.62 -25.06 6.08
CA ALA A 72 -30.71 -23.66 5.62
C ALA A 72 -29.36 -22.90 5.62
N LEU A 73 -28.32 -23.47 6.25
CA LEU A 73 -26.95 -22.92 6.28
C LEU A 73 -25.94 -23.78 5.48
N ASP A 74 -26.38 -24.87 4.84
CA ASP A 74 -25.49 -25.71 4.03
C ASP A 74 -25.44 -25.24 2.58
N GLU A 75 -24.62 -24.22 2.31
CA GLU A 75 -24.33 -23.77 0.95
C GLU A 75 -23.42 -24.75 0.19
N ARG A 76 -22.78 -25.67 0.90
CA ARG A 76 -21.78 -26.60 0.34
C ARG A 76 -22.46 -27.74 -0.41
N GLY A 77 -23.45 -28.41 0.18
CA GLY A 77 -24.17 -29.53 -0.44
C GLY A 77 -24.75 -29.22 -1.82
N PRO A 78 -25.54 -28.13 -2.00
CA PRO A 78 -26.06 -27.71 -3.29
C PRO A 78 -24.96 -27.37 -4.31
N ALA A 79 -23.87 -26.75 -3.86
CA ALA A 79 -22.74 -26.40 -4.73
C ALA A 79 -21.96 -27.63 -5.21
N GLU A 80 -21.76 -28.63 -4.34
CA GLU A 80 -21.18 -29.92 -4.72
C GLU A 80 -22.05 -30.63 -5.77
N LEU A 81 -23.37 -30.70 -5.54
CA LEU A 81 -24.29 -31.33 -6.48
C LEU A 81 -24.31 -30.63 -7.85
N GLY A 82 -24.41 -29.29 -7.86
CA GLY A 82 -24.40 -28.52 -9.11
C GLY A 82 -23.08 -28.68 -9.88
N GLU A 83 -21.96 -28.82 -9.19
CA GLU A 83 -20.67 -29.07 -9.81
C GLU A 83 -20.56 -30.47 -10.41
N TRP A 84 -21.10 -31.50 -9.75
CA TRP A 84 -21.20 -32.85 -10.33
C TRP A 84 -22.05 -32.85 -11.59
N GLU A 85 -23.18 -32.14 -11.59
CA GLU A 85 -24.05 -32.01 -12.76
C GLU A 85 -23.36 -31.33 -13.94
N ARG A 86 -22.56 -30.29 -13.66
CA ARG A 86 -21.77 -29.59 -14.67
C ARG A 86 -20.71 -30.50 -15.28
N ILE A 87 -19.94 -31.21 -14.46
CA ILE A 87 -18.87 -32.10 -14.94
C ILE A 87 -19.44 -33.28 -15.72
N ALA A 88 -20.53 -33.90 -15.26
CA ALA A 88 -21.20 -34.98 -15.98
C ALA A 88 -21.69 -34.51 -17.36
N ARG A 89 -22.26 -33.30 -17.45
CA ARG A 89 -22.67 -32.69 -18.73
C ARG A 89 -21.48 -32.40 -19.64
N LEU A 90 -20.44 -31.76 -19.10
CA LEU A 90 -19.20 -31.45 -19.82
C LEU A 90 -18.58 -32.70 -20.46
N LEU A 91 -18.52 -33.82 -19.73
CA LEU A 91 -17.98 -35.07 -20.24
C LEU A 91 -18.93 -35.79 -21.21
N ALA A 92 -20.23 -35.67 -21.03
CA ALA A 92 -21.22 -36.23 -21.96
C ALA A 92 -21.16 -35.55 -23.34
N ASP A 93 -20.86 -34.25 -23.38
CA ASP A 93 -20.74 -33.47 -24.61
C ASP A 93 -19.36 -33.62 -25.28
N ALA A 94 -18.38 -34.21 -24.58
CA ALA A 94 -17.02 -34.40 -25.07
C ALA A 94 -16.85 -35.66 -25.94
N CYS A 95 -15.74 -35.75 -26.68
CA CYS A 95 -15.43 -36.93 -27.48
C CYS A 95 -15.32 -38.19 -26.59
N PRO A 96 -15.75 -39.38 -27.09
CA PRO A 96 -15.59 -40.63 -26.34
C PRO A 96 -14.14 -40.87 -25.90
N GLY A 97 -13.96 -41.32 -24.66
CA GLY A 97 -12.63 -41.51 -24.06
C GLY A 97 -12.01 -40.25 -23.45
N THR A 98 -12.68 -39.09 -23.54
CA THR A 98 -12.27 -37.89 -22.79
C THR A 98 -12.38 -38.13 -21.29
N VAL A 99 -11.36 -37.69 -20.56
CA VAL A 99 -11.32 -37.70 -19.10
C VAL A 99 -11.37 -36.27 -18.57
N TYR A 100 -11.95 -36.08 -17.39
CA TYR A 100 -12.02 -34.76 -16.78
C TYR A 100 -10.66 -34.29 -16.30
N ASP A 101 -10.19 -33.16 -16.83
CA ASP A 101 -9.00 -32.46 -16.33
C ASP A 101 -9.37 -31.02 -15.95
N PRO A 102 -9.39 -30.68 -14.64
CA PRO A 102 -9.77 -29.34 -14.19
C PRO A 102 -8.84 -28.24 -14.71
N ASP A 103 -7.61 -28.56 -15.10
CA ASP A 103 -6.65 -27.58 -15.61
C ASP A 103 -7.01 -27.11 -17.04
N THR A 104 -7.83 -27.88 -17.76
CA THR A 104 -8.35 -27.53 -19.09
C THR A 104 -9.76 -26.95 -19.06
N ASP A 105 -10.42 -26.98 -17.91
CA ASP A 105 -11.80 -26.57 -17.72
C ASP A 105 -11.93 -25.03 -17.68
N ASP A 106 -12.63 -24.45 -18.66
CA ASP A 106 -12.79 -23.00 -18.80
C ASP A 106 -13.38 -22.34 -17.57
N VAL A 107 -14.31 -23.01 -16.87
CA VAL A 107 -14.92 -22.47 -15.64
C VAL A 107 -13.88 -22.40 -14.53
N VAL A 108 -13.04 -23.43 -14.40
CA VAL A 108 -11.98 -23.48 -13.39
C VAL A 108 -10.90 -22.44 -13.69
N ARG A 109 -10.51 -22.31 -14.97
CA ARG A 109 -9.53 -21.29 -15.40
C ARG A 109 -10.03 -19.87 -15.16
N ALA A 110 -11.31 -19.61 -15.47
CA ALA A 110 -11.93 -18.31 -15.20
C ALA A 110 -12.02 -18.00 -13.70
N GLU A 111 -12.37 -18.97 -12.86
CA GLU A 111 -12.36 -18.78 -11.39
C GLU A 111 -10.94 -18.48 -10.87
N LEU A 112 -9.91 -19.20 -11.34
CA LEU A 112 -8.53 -18.95 -10.93
C LEU A 112 -8.00 -17.59 -11.40
N ALA A 113 -8.39 -17.15 -12.59
CA ALA A 113 -8.06 -15.81 -13.08
C ALA A 113 -8.71 -14.73 -12.20
N ALA A 114 -10.00 -14.89 -11.87
CA ALA A 114 -10.70 -13.97 -10.99
C ALA A 114 -10.10 -13.93 -9.57
N ASP A 115 -9.64 -15.08 -9.05
CA ASP A 115 -8.91 -15.16 -7.78
C ASP A 115 -7.60 -14.37 -7.84
N ALA A 116 -6.82 -14.56 -8.91
CA ALA A 116 -5.55 -13.86 -9.09
C ALA A 116 -5.74 -12.34 -9.20
N ASP A 117 -6.79 -11.89 -9.91
CA ASP A 117 -7.14 -10.48 -10.01
C ASP A 117 -7.56 -9.90 -8.65
N ALA A 118 -8.34 -10.65 -7.87
CA ALA A 118 -8.75 -10.26 -6.52
C ALA A 118 -7.56 -10.15 -5.56
N ASP A 119 -6.64 -11.11 -5.61
CA ASP A 119 -5.39 -11.11 -4.83
C ASP A 119 -4.49 -9.93 -5.23
N ALA A 120 -4.35 -9.65 -6.52
CA ALA A 120 -3.60 -8.51 -7.02
C ALA A 120 -4.22 -7.18 -6.56
N ALA A 121 -5.55 -7.05 -6.60
CA ALA A 121 -6.26 -5.88 -6.11
C ALA A 121 -6.15 -5.72 -4.58
N ALA A 122 -6.14 -6.83 -3.83
CA ALA A 122 -5.89 -6.81 -2.38
C ALA A 122 -4.45 -6.36 -2.07
N ALA A 123 -3.46 -6.90 -2.77
CA ALA A 123 -2.06 -6.52 -2.62
C ALA A 123 -1.80 -5.05 -2.98
N ALA A 124 -2.45 -4.54 -4.03
CA ALA A 124 -2.37 -3.13 -4.42
C ALA A 124 -2.93 -2.22 -3.32
N ARG A 125 -4.13 -2.53 -2.79
CA ARG A 125 -4.73 -1.78 -1.67
C ARG A 125 -3.87 -1.83 -0.41
N GLU A 126 -3.28 -2.99 -0.10
CA GLU A 126 -2.38 -3.11 1.04
C GLU A 126 -1.10 -2.28 0.85
N ALA A 127 -0.56 -2.24 -0.37
CA ALA A 127 0.58 -1.40 -0.70
C ALA A 127 0.26 0.10 -0.57
N GLU A 128 -0.90 0.55 -1.05
CA GLU A 128 -1.39 1.91 -0.88
C GLU A 128 -1.56 2.28 0.60
N LEU A 129 -2.13 1.38 1.41
CA LEU A 129 -2.27 1.60 2.85
C LEU A 129 -0.92 1.69 3.55
N ARG A 130 0.02 0.80 3.21
CA ARG A 130 1.39 0.85 3.74
C ARG A 130 2.10 2.14 3.35
N GLU A 131 1.90 2.62 2.13
CA GLU A 131 2.44 3.91 1.68
C GLU A 131 1.81 5.09 2.44
N ALA A 132 0.49 5.13 2.54
CA ALA A 132 -0.22 6.16 3.29
C ALA A 132 0.22 6.20 4.76
N MET A 133 0.45 5.04 5.39
CA MET A 133 0.98 4.96 6.75
C MET A 133 2.42 5.50 6.85
N ARG A 134 3.28 5.23 5.87
CA ARG A 134 4.64 5.79 5.83
C ARG A 134 4.61 7.32 5.67
N ILE A 135 3.80 7.82 4.75
CA ILE A 135 3.61 9.27 4.52
C ILE A 135 3.06 9.92 5.80
N ALA A 136 2.06 9.31 6.43
CA ALA A 136 1.47 9.80 7.68
C ALA A 136 2.51 9.90 8.82
N ALA A 137 3.30 8.84 9.03
CA ALA A 137 4.33 8.84 10.06
C ALA A 137 5.41 9.88 9.80
N ARG A 138 5.79 10.06 8.52
CA ARG A 138 6.76 11.09 8.13
C ARG A 138 6.19 12.51 8.28
N ALA A 139 4.89 12.70 8.01
CA ALA A 139 4.20 13.96 8.28
C ALA A 139 4.27 14.33 9.77
N ASP A 140 3.96 13.37 10.64
CA ASP A 140 4.02 13.57 12.09
C ASP A 140 5.46 13.90 12.55
N GLU A 141 6.48 13.26 11.95
CA GLU A 141 7.89 13.58 12.20
C GLU A 141 8.25 15.01 11.78
N LEU A 142 7.90 15.43 10.56
CA LEU A 142 8.18 16.80 10.08
C LEU A 142 7.44 17.85 10.90
N GLN A 143 6.21 17.56 11.32
CA GLN A 143 5.48 18.45 12.22
C GLN A 143 6.16 18.57 13.58
N ALA A 144 6.61 17.45 14.17
CA ALA A 144 7.34 17.48 15.44
C ALA A 144 8.67 18.25 15.33
N LEU A 145 9.41 18.08 14.23
CA LEU A 145 10.63 18.83 13.95
C LEU A 145 10.36 20.33 13.83
N ARG A 146 9.27 20.72 13.17
CA ARG A 146 8.82 22.12 13.11
C ARG A 146 8.52 22.67 14.50
N GLU A 147 7.74 21.95 15.30
CA GLU A 147 7.37 22.37 16.67
C GLU A 147 8.58 22.52 17.58
N LEU A 148 9.64 21.75 17.35
CA LEU A 148 10.92 21.84 18.05
C LEU A 148 11.89 22.88 17.46
N GLY A 149 11.54 23.55 16.36
CA GLY A 149 12.44 24.47 15.65
C GLY A 149 13.63 23.79 14.98
N ALA A 150 13.56 22.47 14.78
CA ALA A 150 14.65 21.63 14.28
C ALA A 150 14.51 21.22 12.80
N LEU A 151 13.43 21.65 12.12
CA LEU A 151 13.13 21.29 10.73
C LEU A 151 14.30 21.63 9.78
N GLU A 152 14.90 22.81 9.94
CA GLU A 152 16.01 23.28 9.09
C GLU A 152 17.29 22.41 9.17
N GLN A 153 17.46 21.64 10.26
CA GLN A 153 18.59 20.73 10.39
C GLN A 153 18.31 19.36 9.79
N ALA A 154 17.04 18.98 9.65
CA ALA A 154 16.64 17.71 9.09
C ALA A 154 16.96 17.62 7.60
N GLU A 155 17.49 16.47 7.17
CA GLU A 155 17.72 16.19 5.76
C GLU A 155 16.43 15.68 5.10
N PRO A 156 16.08 16.19 3.90
CA PRO A 156 14.98 15.63 3.13
C PRO A 156 15.29 14.20 2.68
N ARG A 157 14.26 13.38 2.75
CA ARG A 157 14.23 11.99 2.31
C ARG A 157 13.38 11.89 1.04
N GLU A 158 13.61 10.82 0.29
CA GLU A 158 12.74 10.46 -0.83
C GLU A 158 11.29 10.36 -0.35
N GLY A 159 10.37 11.01 -1.08
CA GLY A 159 8.94 11.01 -0.77
C GLY A 159 8.47 12.14 0.14
N ASP A 160 9.36 13.00 0.64
CA ASP A 160 8.96 14.17 1.45
C ASP A 160 8.09 15.16 0.65
N GLU A 161 8.09 15.10 -0.68
CA GLU A 161 7.16 15.82 -1.55
C GLU A 161 5.70 15.37 -1.36
N ALA A 162 5.46 14.07 -1.18
CA ALA A 162 4.13 13.53 -0.91
C ALA A 162 3.67 13.86 0.53
N VAL A 163 4.62 13.94 1.46
CA VAL A 163 4.37 14.32 2.86
C VAL A 163 3.89 15.76 2.97
N ARG A 164 4.41 16.67 2.14
CA ARG A 164 3.93 18.06 2.04
C ARG A 164 2.42 18.12 1.73
N GLU A 165 1.92 17.30 0.80
CA GLU A 165 0.50 17.25 0.47
C GLU A 165 -0.34 16.73 1.64
N GLU A 166 0.16 15.70 2.34
CA GLU A 166 -0.48 15.18 3.55
C GLU A 166 -0.57 16.25 4.65
N LEU A 167 0.51 16.97 4.90
CA LEU A 167 0.56 18.06 5.88
C LEU A 167 -0.38 19.21 5.51
N THR A 168 -0.44 19.56 4.22
CA THR A 168 -1.40 20.53 3.70
C THR A 168 -2.84 20.11 4.01
N ARG A 169 -3.16 18.82 3.83
CA ARG A 169 -4.49 18.26 4.11
C ARG A 169 -4.84 18.27 5.60
N ARG A 170 -3.89 17.99 6.49
CA ARG A 170 -4.13 17.84 7.95
C ARG A 170 -4.09 19.16 8.72
N ALA A 171 -3.07 19.97 8.49
CA ALA A 171 -2.70 21.09 9.36
C ALA A 171 -2.92 22.47 8.70
N GLY A 172 -3.28 22.51 7.42
CA GLY A 172 -3.50 23.75 6.67
C GLY A 172 -2.22 24.50 6.31
N GLY A 173 -2.37 25.72 5.80
CA GLY A 173 -1.31 26.44 5.08
C GLY A 173 -0.09 26.89 5.92
N TYR A 174 -0.17 26.95 7.25
CA TYR A 174 0.97 27.41 8.06
C TYR A 174 2.11 26.39 8.08
N VAL A 175 1.79 25.11 8.34
CA VAL A 175 2.80 24.04 8.33
C VAL A 175 3.37 23.86 6.92
N GLN A 176 2.54 24.06 5.91
CA GLN A 176 2.95 23.98 4.51
C GLN A 176 4.00 25.03 4.15
N ALA A 177 3.90 26.28 4.63
CA ALA A 177 4.87 27.33 4.30
C ALA A 177 6.29 27.03 4.84
N ASP A 178 6.37 26.49 6.07
CA ASP A 178 7.64 26.08 6.69
C ASP A 178 8.27 24.91 5.92
N VAL A 179 7.47 23.91 5.55
CA VAL A 179 7.92 22.76 4.75
C VAL A 179 8.32 23.17 3.33
N ASP A 180 7.58 24.08 2.69
CA ASP A 180 7.89 24.61 1.35
C ASP A 180 9.22 25.37 1.35
N THR A 181 9.48 26.14 2.42
CA THR A 181 10.75 26.85 2.61
C THR A 181 11.90 25.86 2.81
N TRP A 182 11.71 24.87 3.68
CA TRP A 182 12.69 23.82 3.96
C TRP A 182 13.05 23.01 2.70
N LEU A 183 12.05 22.56 1.93
CA LEU A 183 12.25 21.83 0.66
C LEU A 183 12.98 22.69 -0.37
N ALA A 184 12.60 23.96 -0.53
CA ALA A 184 13.26 24.86 -1.46
C ALA A 184 14.74 25.08 -1.11
N ARG A 185 15.04 25.26 0.18
CA ARG A 185 16.41 25.43 0.69
C ARG A 185 17.24 24.16 0.42
N ALA A 186 16.68 22.99 0.72
CA ALA A 186 17.40 21.75 0.51
C ALA A 186 17.63 21.45 -0.97
N LEU A 187 16.69 21.79 -1.84
CA LEU A 187 16.85 21.68 -3.29
C LEU A 187 17.96 22.61 -3.80
N ALA A 188 17.97 23.87 -3.35
CA ALA A 188 18.96 24.87 -3.73
C ALA A 188 20.39 24.54 -3.25
N THR A 189 20.49 23.94 -2.06
CA THR A 189 21.78 23.56 -1.44
C THR A 189 22.17 22.10 -1.69
N HIS A 190 21.35 21.36 -2.44
CA HIS A 190 21.55 19.96 -2.78
C HIS A 190 21.78 19.08 -1.53
N ARG A 191 20.85 19.15 -0.58
CA ARG A 191 20.89 18.38 0.69
C ARG A 191 20.01 17.14 0.65
N GLY A 192 20.42 16.11 1.40
CA GLY A 192 19.67 14.85 1.51
C GLY A 192 19.47 14.18 0.16
N HIS A 193 18.24 13.75 -0.12
CA HIS A 193 17.88 13.11 -1.39
C HIS A 193 18.18 13.99 -2.62
N TYR A 194 18.18 15.32 -2.49
CA TYR A 194 18.49 16.24 -3.59
C TYR A 194 19.99 16.38 -3.94
N GLN A 195 20.87 15.62 -3.29
CA GLN A 195 22.24 15.45 -3.79
C GLN A 195 22.26 14.74 -5.15
N ASP A 196 21.29 13.87 -5.40
CA ASP A 196 21.13 13.17 -6.66
C ASP A 196 20.55 14.12 -7.74
N PRO A 197 21.23 14.31 -8.90
CA PRO A 197 20.67 15.00 -10.05
C PRO A 197 19.31 14.48 -10.50
N ALA A 198 19.09 13.16 -10.52
CA ALA A 198 17.84 12.57 -10.97
C ALA A 198 16.68 12.94 -10.04
N ALA A 199 16.92 12.92 -8.72
CA ALA A 199 15.93 13.36 -7.73
C ALA A 199 15.49 14.82 -7.96
N ARG A 200 16.43 15.70 -8.33
CA ARG A 200 16.12 17.11 -8.61
C ARG A 200 15.30 17.28 -9.89
N GLU A 201 15.59 16.48 -10.91
CA GLU A 201 14.81 16.47 -12.16
C GLU A 201 13.40 15.93 -11.93
N GLU A 202 13.24 14.84 -11.19
CA GLU A 202 11.92 14.29 -10.82
C GLU A 202 11.11 15.28 -9.98
N ALA A 203 11.76 15.97 -9.03
CA ALA A 203 11.12 17.02 -8.25
C ALA A 203 10.58 18.15 -9.14
N ALA A 204 11.37 18.58 -10.13
CA ALA A 204 10.98 19.58 -11.12
C ALA A 204 9.92 19.08 -12.12
N ALA A 205 9.84 17.77 -12.38
CA ALA A 205 8.91 17.14 -13.32
C ALA A 205 7.46 17.02 -12.79
N GLY A 206 7.16 17.58 -11.61
CA GLY A 206 5.80 17.72 -11.11
C GLY A 206 5.55 17.28 -9.69
N ARG A 207 6.58 16.86 -8.92
CA ARG A 207 6.39 16.53 -7.49
C ARG A 207 6.35 17.77 -6.60
N LEU A 208 6.98 18.87 -7.01
CA LEU A 208 6.94 20.14 -6.28
C LEU A 208 6.11 21.19 -6.99
N THR A 209 5.52 22.10 -6.21
CA THR A 209 4.71 23.18 -6.76
C THR A 209 5.59 24.28 -7.37
N PRO A 210 5.06 25.06 -8.34
CA PRO A 210 5.82 26.15 -8.96
C PRO A 210 6.44 27.15 -7.97
N PRO A 211 5.78 27.55 -6.86
CA PRO A 211 6.41 28.40 -5.86
C PRO A 211 7.65 27.81 -5.21
N VAL A 212 7.65 26.51 -4.86
CA VAL A 212 8.80 25.85 -4.24
C VAL A 212 9.98 25.79 -5.22
N LEU A 213 9.71 25.43 -6.48
CA LEU A 213 10.72 25.38 -7.53
C LEU A 213 11.31 26.77 -7.83
N ALA A 214 10.46 27.79 -7.94
CA ALA A 214 10.89 29.16 -8.17
C ALA A 214 11.72 29.72 -7.00
N HIS A 215 11.33 29.40 -5.76
CA HIS A 215 12.09 29.77 -4.57
C HIS A 215 13.47 29.12 -4.57
N ALA A 216 13.55 27.81 -4.82
CA ALA A 216 14.82 27.09 -4.87
C ALA A 216 15.75 27.60 -5.98
N ALA A 217 15.21 27.88 -7.17
CA ALA A 217 15.97 28.43 -8.28
C ALA A 217 16.54 29.81 -7.93
N LEU A 218 15.73 30.69 -7.33
CA LEU A 218 16.19 32.01 -6.92
C LEU A 218 17.24 31.92 -5.79
N LEU A 219 17.02 31.08 -4.77
CA LEU A 219 17.99 30.86 -3.69
C LEU A 219 19.34 30.37 -4.22
N THR A 220 19.31 29.43 -5.16
CA THR A 220 20.53 28.90 -5.81
C THR A 220 21.35 30.03 -6.42
N GLU A 221 20.70 30.96 -7.12
CA GLU A 221 21.35 32.07 -7.79
C GLU A 221 21.84 33.15 -6.81
N LEU A 222 21.04 33.48 -5.79
CA LEU A 222 21.40 34.46 -4.76
C LEU A 222 22.58 34.00 -3.92
N LEU A 223 22.61 32.73 -3.48
CA LEU A 223 23.73 32.16 -2.70
C LEU A 223 25.05 32.14 -3.48
N ARG A 224 24.97 32.04 -4.82
CA ARG A 224 26.15 32.11 -5.70
C ARG A 224 26.63 33.55 -5.90
N LEU A 225 25.72 34.53 -5.96
CA LEU A 225 26.06 35.95 -6.11
C LEU A 225 26.63 36.55 -4.82
N ALA A 226 26.13 36.13 -3.67
CA ALA A 226 26.57 36.58 -2.35
C ALA A 226 27.05 35.39 -1.50
N PRO A 227 28.25 34.85 -1.78
CA PRO A 227 28.81 33.75 -1.00
C PRO A 227 29.07 34.23 0.43
N GLY A 228 28.26 33.73 1.38
CA GLY A 228 28.30 34.13 2.79
C GLY A 228 27.03 34.83 3.28
N ALA A 229 26.09 35.17 2.40
CA ALA A 229 24.75 35.58 2.81
C ALA A 229 24.07 34.44 3.58
N ASP A 230 23.47 34.77 4.72
CA ASP A 230 22.66 33.79 5.45
C ASP A 230 21.34 33.59 4.71
N VAL A 231 20.82 32.37 4.71
CA VAL A 231 19.52 32.05 4.12
C VAL A 231 18.40 32.82 4.84
N GLU A 232 18.58 33.14 6.13
CA GLU A 232 17.65 34.01 6.87
C GLU A 232 17.60 35.44 6.32
N GLU A 233 18.68 35.94 5.72
CA GLU A 233 18.71 37.24 5.04
C GLU A 233 17.98 37.19 3.69
N LEU A 234 17.79 35.99 3.13
CA LEU A 234 17.16 35.74 1.84
C LEU A 234 15.67 35.36 1.94
N VAL A 235 15.02 35.55 3.10
CA VAL A 235 13.58 35.25 3.32
C VAL A 235 12.65 35.97 2.33
N PHE A 236 13.09 37.10 1.75
CA PHE A 236 12.31 37.78 0.71
C PHE A 236 12.11 36.94 -0.57
N ALA A 237 13.04 36.00 -0.86
CA ALA A 237 12.94 35.10 -2.01
C ALA A 237 11.71 34.20 -1.90
N ALA A 238 11.42 33.70 -0.70
CA ALA A 238 10.22 32.90 -0.42
C ALA A 238 8.93 33.70 -0.71
N ARG A 239 8.90 34.98 -0.28
CA ARG A 239 7.75 35.86 -0.50
C ARG A 239 7.53 36.17 -1.98
N LEU A 240 8.61 36.42 -2.72
CA LEU A 240 8.54 36.67 -4.16
C LEU A 240 8.02 35.43 -4.91
N ALA A 241 8.56 34.26 -4.57
CA ALA A 241 8.16 32.99 -5.17
C ALA A 241 6.70 32.61 -4.88
N ALA A 242 6.19 32.92 -3.68
CA ALA A 242 4.80 32.70 -3.33
C ALA A 242 3.84 33.65 -4.07
N ALA A 243 4.22 34.93 -4.24
CA ALA A 243 3.38 35.93 -4.89
C ALA A 243 3.38 35.80 -6.42
N GLU A 244 4.56 35.66 -7.03
CA GLU A 244 4.76 35.65 -8.46
C GLU A 244 5.77 34.55 -8.86
N PRO A 245 5.38 33.26 -8.77
CA PRO A 245 6.30 32.14 -9.00
C PRO A 245 6.93 32.16 -10.40
N LYS A 246 6.16 32.53 -11.42
CA LYS A 246 6.65 32.63 -12.79
C LYS A 246 7.72 33.72 -12.93
N ALA A 247 7.45 34.93 -12.45
CA ALA A 247 8.40 36.04 -12.52
C ALA A 247 9.67 35.76 -11.70
N THR A 248 9.53 35.08 -10.57
CA THR A 248 10.64 34.60 -9.74
C THR A 248 11.53 33.61 -10.50
N GLY A 249 10.91 32.64 -11.19
CA GLY A 249 11.62 31.70 -12.06
C GLY A 249 12.33 32.41 -13.22
N ASP A 250 11.66 33.36 -13.88
CA ASP A 250 12.24 34.16 -14.97
C ASP A 250 13.43 35.00 -14.47
N LEU A 251 13.35 35.55 -13.26
CA LEU A 251 14.46 36.25 -12.60
C LEU A 251 15.64 35.32 -12.37
N ALA A 252 15.43 34.13 -11.79
CA ALA A 252 16.49 33.15 -11.58
C ALA A 252 17.15 32.72 -12.90
N ALA A 253 16.36 32.53 -13.97
CA ALA A 253 16.88 32.22 -15.30
C ALA A 253 17.66 33.39 -15.92
N ALA A 254 17.25 34.63 -15.68
CA ALA A 254 17.98 35.81 -16.09
C ALA A 254 19.31 35.96 -15.35
N LEU A 255 19.34 35.74 -14.03
CA LEU A 255 20.56 35.76 -13.22
C LEU A 255 21.54 34.67 -13.67
N THR A 256 21.04 33.47 -13.98
CA THR A 256 21.85 32.38 -14.53
C THR A 256 22.53 32.79 -15.85
N ARG A 257 21.78 33.42 -16.76
CA ARG A 257 22.28 33.86 -18.08
C ARG A 257 23.19 35.09 -18.03
N ALA A 258 22.99 35.97 -17.04
CA ALA A 258 23.79 37.18 -16.86
C ALA A 258 25.20 36.89 -16.34
N ARG A 259 25.54 35.61 -16.13
CA ARG A 259 26.88 35.20 -15.72
C ARG A 259 27.87 35.36 -16.87
N PRO A 260 28.98 36.07 -16.65
CA PRO A 260 30.15 35.90 -17.50
C PRO A 260 30.73 34.51 -17.20
N ASP A 261 30.96 33.71 -18.25
CA ASP A 261 31.71 32.46 -18.15
C ASP A 261 33.01 32.72 -17.37
N ARG A 262 33.16 32.06 -16.22
CA ARG A 262 34.41 32.03 -15.46
C ARG A 262 35.14 30.75 -15.77
#